data_AF-A0A8T0YFS2-F1
#
_entry.id   AF-A0A8T0YFS2-F1
#
_cell.length_a   1.000
_cell.length_b   1.000
_cell.length_c   1.000
_cell.angle_alpha   90.00
_cell.angle_beta   90.00
_cell.angle_gamma   90.00
#
_symmetry.space_group_name_H-M   'P 1'
#
loop_
_entity.id
_entity.type
_entity.pdbx_description
1 polymer ?
#
loop_
_entity_poly.entity_id
_entity_poly.type
_entity_poly.pdbx_seq_one_letter_code
_entity_poly.pdbx_strand_id
1 'polypeptide(L)'
;MINPIENVFSAFKSKVKDCTTEHRAQIIAVPQGTTMKAHRQHFLQEAAQTLFPRVATAQLCASCYHHALTFHVKATDLEDMPVGR
;
A
#
# COMPACT_ATOMS: atom_id res chain seq x y z
N MET A 1 4.50 -10.58 -2.45
CA MET A 1 3.37 -11.48 -2.80
C MET A 1 3.46 -11.84 -4.26
N ILE A 2 2.98 -13.02 -4.65
CA ILE A 2 2.97 -13.47 -6.06
C ILE A 2 1.71 -12.91 -6.77
N ASN A 3 1.39 -11.66 -6.46
CA ASN A 3 0.33 -10.90 -7.09
C ASN A 3 0.82 -9.47 -7.24
N PRO A 4 1.01 -8.99 -8.48
CA PRO A 4 1.57 -7.67 -8.71
C PRO A 4 0.67 -6.55 -8.19
N ILE A 5 -0.66 -6.72 -8.23
CA ILE A 5 -1.63 -5.74 -7.73
C ILE A 5 -1.48 -5.59 -6.21
N GLU A 6 -1.39 -6.70 -5.49
CA GLU A 6 -1.25 -6.65 -4.04
C GLU A 6 0.11 -6.12 -3.58
N ASN A 7 1.16 -6.29 -4.38
CA ASN A 7 2.47 -5.69 -4.12
C ASN A 7 2.40 -4.16 -4.20
N VAL A 8 1.73 -3.60 -5.22
CA VAL A 8 1.48 -2.16 -5.33
C VAL A 8 0.64 -1.67 -4.14
N PHE A 9 -0.43 -2.39 -3.78
CA PHE A 9 -1.22 -2.03 -2.59
C PHE A 9 -0.43 -2.12 -1.29
N SER A 10 0.57 -3.00 -1.20
CA SER A 10 1.45 -3.09 -0.02
C SER A 10 2.34 -1.86 0.09
N ALA A 11 2.92 -1.39 -1.03
CA ALA A 11 3.66 -0.14 -1.07
C ALA A 11 2.77 1.07 -0.71
N PHE A 12 1.54 1.10 -1.23
CA PHE A 12 0.57 2.14 -0.92
C PHE A 12 0.22 2.18 0.57
N LYS A 13 -0.11 1.02 1.17
CA LYS A 13 -0.37 0.90 2.61
C LYS A 13 0.80 1.38 3.45
N SER A 14 2.04 1.08 3.03
CA SER A 14 3.23 1.58 3.71
C SER A 14 3.28 3.10 3.72
N LYS A 15 3.00 3.75 2.58
CA LYS A 15 2.99 5.22 2.49
C LYS A 15 1.86 5.87 3.29
N VAL A 16 0.69 5.26 3.33
CA VAL A 16 -0.41 5.72 4.20
C VAL A 16 -0.01 5.61 5.68
N LYS A 17 0.69 4.53 6.07
CA LYS A 17 1.20 4.35 7.43
C LYS A 17 2.26 5.41 7.79
N ASP A 18 3.19 5.71 6.87
CA ASP A 18 4.19 6.77 7.04
C ASP A 18 3.48 8.12 7.28
N CYS A 19 2.53 8.48 6.42
CA CYS A 19 1.74 9.71 6.54
C CYS A 19 0.95 9.78 7.87
N THR A 20 0.35 8.67 8.30
CA THR A 20 -0.35 8.58 9.59
C THR A 20 0.62 8.77 10.77
N THR A 21 1.86 8.33 10.63
CA THR A 21 2.90 8.50 11.64
C THR A 21 3.33 9.97 11.73
N GLU A 22 3.54 10.62 10.58
CA GLU A 22 3.89 12.05 10.49
C GLU A 22 2.79 12.94 11.06
N HIS A 23 1.51 12.66 10.75
CA HIS A 23 0.36 13.45 11.19
C HIS A 23 -0.27 12.95 12.50
N ARG A 24 0.42 12.07 13.24
CA ARG A 24 -0.14 11.38 14.43
C ARG A 24 -0.75 12.34 15.45
N ALA A 25 -0.10 13.47 15.71
CA ALA A 25 -0.59 14.46 16.67
C ALA A 25 -1.96 15.04 16.25
N GLN A 26 -2.12 15.36 14.96
CA GLN A 26 -3.35 15.93 14.40
C GLN A 26 -4.49 14.90 14.35
N ILE A 27 -4.15 13.65 14.05
CA ILE A 27 -5.10 12.53 14.03
C ILE A 27 -5.66 12.23 15.44
N ILE A 28 -4.84 12.44 16.48
CA ILE A 28 -5.26 12.25 17.89
C ILE A 28 -6.03 13.47 18.41
N ALA A 29 -5.68 14.68 17.97
CA ALA A 29 -6.37 15.92 18.35
C ALA A 29 -7.72 16.06 17.63
N VAL A 30 -8.74 15.35 18.12
CA VAL A 30 -10.10 15.40 17.57
C VAL A 30 -10.76 16.76 17.89
N PRO A 31 -11.23 17.53 16.89
CA PRO A 31 -11.94 18.79 17.11
C PRO A 31 -13.26 18.61 17.88
N GLN A 32 -13.71 19.67 18.55
CA GLN A 32 -15.06 19.70 19.10
C GLN A 32 -16.11 19.66 17.98
N GLY A 33 -17.22 18.96 18.20
CA GLY A 33 -18.30 18.83 17.23
C GLY A 33 -18.12 17.73 16.18
N THR A 34 -17.03 16.95 16.24
CA THR A 34 -16.87 15.74 15.41
C THR A 34 -16.63 14.50 16.24
N THR A 35 -16.89 13.33 15.66
CA THR A 35 -16.55 12.05 16.29
C THR A 35 -15.13 11.66 15.93
N MET A 36 -14.46 10.96 16.85
CA MET A 36 -13.13 10.39 16.62
C MET A 36 -13.09 9.50 15.36
N LYS A 37 -14.16 8.76 15.08
CA LYS A 37 -14.28 7.92 13.88
C LYS A 37 -14.29 8.76 12.62
N ALA A 38 -15.15 9.79 12.55
CA ALA A 38 -15.25 10.66 11.39
C ALA A 38 -13.94 11.41 11.12
N HIS A 39 -13.32 11.95 12.17
CA HIS A 39 -12.02 12.64 12.08
C HIS A 39 -10.93 11.75 11.47
N ARG A 40 -10.73 10.55 12.04
CA ARG A 40 -9.71 9.61 11.56
C ARG A 40 -10.01 9.09 10.16
N GLN A 41 -11.28 8.84 9.85
CA GLN A 41 -11.71 8.41 8.52
C GLN A 41 -11.38 9.48 7.48
N HIS A 42 -11.65 10.75 7.77
CA HIS A 42 -11.33 11.86 6.87
C HIS A 42 -9.84 11.92 6.56
N PHE A 43 -8.98 11.86 7.59
CA PHE A 43 -7.53 11.80 7.43
C PHE A 43 -7.07 10.65 6.54
N LEU A 44 -7.59 9.43 6.77
CA LEU A 44 -7.23 8.26 5.96
C LEU A 44 -7.70 8.38 4.50
N GLN A 45 -8.89 8.94 4.27
CA GLN A 45 -9.42 9.17 2.94
C GLN A 45 -8.58 10.19 2.17
N GLU A 46 -8.22 11.29 2.81
CA GLU A 46 -7.37 12.33 2.22
C GLU A 46 -5.97 11.79 1.89
N ALA A 47 -5.35 11.08 2.83
CA ALA A 47 -4.07 10.41 2.62
C ALA A 47 -4.15 9.41 1.46
N ALA A 48 -5.22 8.61 1.38
CA ALA A 48 -5.42 7.64 0.32
C ALA A 48 -5.54 8.31 -1.06
N GLN A 49 -6.38 9.34 -1.19
CA GLN A 49 -6.58 10.07 -2.44
C GLN A 49 -5.31 10.76 -2.92
N THR A 50 -4.52 11.31 -2.00
CA THR A 50 -3.28 12.02 -2.31
C THR A 50 -2.13 11.06 -2.66
N LEU A 51 -2.01 9.95 -1.94
CA LEU A 51 -0.86 9.05 -2.06
C LEU A 51 -1.04 7.99 -3.13
N PHE A 52 -2.27 7.53 -3.40
CA PHE A 52 -2.50 6.47 -4.39
C PHE A 52 -1.91 6.80 -5.77
N PRO A 53 -2.18 7.97 -6.40
CA PRO A 53 -1.60 8.30 -7.71
C PRO A 53 -0.07 8.49 -7.66
N ARG A 54 0.50 8.81 -6.49
CA ARG A 54 1.95 8.95 -6.30
C ARG A 54 2.66 7.61 -6.13
N VAL A 55 1.95 6.58 -5.66
CA VAL A 55 2.50 5.24 -5.43
C VAL A 55 2.24 4.32 -6.60
N ALA A 56 1.00 4.29 -7.12
CA ALA A 56 0.59 3.43 -8.24
C ALA A 56 1.11 3.96 -9.59
N THR A 57 2.40 4.27 -9.66
CA THR A 57 3.07 4.73 -10.87
C THR A 57 3.23 3.55 -11.84
N ALA A 58 3.28 3.85 -13.15
CA ALA A 58 3.54 2.84 -14.18
C ALA A 58 4.85 2.07 -13.90
N GLN A 59 5.88 2.77 -13.41
CA GLN A 59 7.17 2.17 -13.05
C GLN A 59 7.03 1.15 -11.91
N LEU A 60 6.32 1.50 -10.83
CA LEU A 60 6.14 0.57 -9.71
C LEU A 60 5.29 -0.64 -10.15
N CYS A 61 4.21 -0.40 -10.90
CA CYS A 61 3.36 -1.46 -11.43
C CYS A 61 4.16 -2.44 -12.32
N ALA A 62 5.00 -1.93 -13.23
CA ALA A 62 5.86 -2.75 -14.06
C ALA A 62 6.87 -3.56 -13.23
N SER A 63 7.49 -2.94 -12.22
CA SER A 63 8.40 -3.63 -11.30
C SER A 63 7.70 -4.77 -10.53
N CYS A 64 6.50 -4.50 -9.99
CA CYS A 64 5.70 -5.52 -9.32
C CYS A 64 5.26 -6.66 -10.26
N TYR A 65 4.94 -6.34 -11.52
CA TYR A 65 4.63 -7.32 -12.56
C TYR A 65 5.83 -8.21 -12.87
N HIS A 66 7.00 -7.63 -13.17
CA HIS A 66 8.21 -8.40 -13.43
C HIS A 66 8.60 -9.28 -12.24
N HIS A 67 8.46 -8.76 -11.02
CA HIS A 67 8.67 -9.55 -9.81
C HIS A 67 7.74 -10.76 -9.73
N ALA A 68 6.43 -10.60 -10.01
CA ALA A 68 5.49 -11.74 -10.00
C ALA A 68 5.76 -12.71 -11.16
N LEU A 69 6.14 -12.20 -12.33
CA LEU A 69 6.40 -12.99 -13.54
C LEU A 69 7.50 -14.02 -13.31
N THR A 70 8.57 -13.69 -12.57
CA THR A 70 9.66 -14.66 -12.30
C THR A 70 9.16 -15.90 -11.54
N PHE A 71 8.20 -15.76 -10.64
CA PHE A 71 7.57 -16.89 -9.96
C PHE A 71 6.60 -17.65 -10.88
N HIS A 72 5.85 -16.94 -11.74
CA HIS A 72 4.97 -17.60 -12.70
C HIS A 72 5.74 -18.45 -13.72
N VAL A 73 6.91 -17.98 -14.18
CA VAL A 73 7.78 -18.76 -15.06
C VAL A 73 8.23 -20.04 -14.35
N LYS A 74 8.79 -19.93 -13.15
CA LYS A 74 9.21 -21.09 -12.35
C LYS A 74 8.09 -22.09 -12.07
N ALA A 75 6.89 -21.59 -11.76
CA ALA A 75 5.71 -22.43 -11.57
C ALA A 75 5.33 -23.19 -12.86
N THR A 76 5.48 -22.54 -14.02
CA THR A 76 5.22 -23.15 -15.34
C THR A 76 6.24 -24.23 -15.65
N ASP A 77 7.50 -23.99 -15.29
CA ASP A 77 8.62 -24.91 -15.50
C ASP A 77 8.69 -26.03 -14.44
N LEU A 78 7.72 -26.08 -13.51
CA LEU A 78 7.66 -27.02 -12.38
C LEU A 78 8.93 -26.97 -11.50
N GLU A 79 9.59 -25.81 -11.45
CA GLU A 79 10.74 -25.59 -10.59
C GLU A 79 10.30 -25.44 -9.13
N ASP A 80 11.10 -25.99 -8.22
CA ASP A 80 10.89 -25.77 -6.79
C ASP A 80 11.12 -24.29 -6.43
N MET A 81 10.19 -23.73 -5.67
CA MET A 81 10.20 -22.31 -5.31
C MET A 81 10.20 -22.16 -3.80
N PRO A 82 11.29 -21.63 -3.20
CA PRO A 82 11.27 -21.31 -1.78
C PRO A 82 10.30 -20.15 -1.54
N VAL A 83 9.15 -20.46 -0.95
CA VAL A 83 8.12 -19.50 -0.56
C VAL A 83 8.26 -19.18 0.92
N GLY A 84 8.47 -17.90 1.24
CA GLY A 84 8.69 -17.42 2.61
C GLY A 84 10.17 -17.38 2.99
N ARG A 85 10.60 -16.25 3.56
CA ARG A 85 11.80 -16.12 4.38
C ARG A 85 11.36 -15.83 5.80
#